data_AF-A0A2G2Y891-F1
#
_entry.id   AF-A0A2G2Y891-F1
#
_cell.length_a   1.000
_cell.length_b   1.000
_cell.length_c   1.000
_cell.angle_alpha   90.00
_cell.angle_beta   90.00
_cell.angle_gamma   90.00
#
_symmetry.space_group_name_H-M   'P 1'
#
loop_
_entity.id
_entity.type
_entity.pdbx_description
1 polymer ?
#
loop_
_entity_poly.entity_id
_entity_poly.type
_entity_poly.pdbx_seq_one_letter_code
_entity_poly.pdbx_strand_id
1 'polypeptide(L)'
;MAARYVERWSPLLSEVQRVCKDLVWCGDDSMVEDFMMEQPIPPYLFAFAVGELGFREMGPRTRVYAEAVPEVLDTAAIEFTSTEEMI
;
A
#
# COMPACT_ATOMS: atom_id res chain seq x y z
N MET A 1 4.21 11.70 6.08
CA MET A 1 4.74 11.04 4.88
C MET A 1 4.36 9.57 4.93
N ALA A 2 4.04 8.95 3.79
CA ALA A 2 3.79 7.50 3.70
C ALA A 2 5.10 6.72 3.60
N ALA A 3 5.07 5.41 3.88
CA ALA A 3 6.22 4.54 3.66
C ALA A 3 6.55 4.50 2.16
N ARG A 4 7.85 4.48 1.83
CA ARG A 4 8.33 4.35 0.46
C ARG A 4 8.16 2.90 0.01
N TYR A 5 7.51 2.70 -1.13
CA TYR A 5 7.49 1.40 -1.80
C TYR A 5 8.92 1.01 -2.24
N VAL A 6 9.32 -0.21 -1.90
CA VAL A 6 10.65 -0.74 -2.20
C VAL A 6 10.57 -1.65 -3.40
N GLU A 7 9.90 -2.79 -3.26
CA GLU A 7 9.81 -3.80 -4.29
C GLU A 7 8.64 -4.75 -4.05
N ARG A 8 8.31 -5.54 -5.07
CA ARG A 8 7.22 -6.52 -5.08
C ARG A 8 7.73 -7.82 -5.69
N TRP A 9 7.48 -8.95 -5.04
CA TRP A 9 7.91 -10.27 -5.53
C TRP A 9 6.96 -11.39 -5.11
N SER A 10 7.05 -12.52 -5.82
CA SER A 10 6.36 -13.75 -5.43
C SER A 10 7.17 -14.44 -4.34
N PRO A 11 6.52 -14.90 -3.25
CA PRO A 11 7.23 -15.46 -2.11
C PRO A 11 7.96 -16.75 -2.46
N LEU A 12 9.23 -16.85 -2.05
CA LEU A 12 10.04 -18.04 -2.27
C LEU A 12 10.06 -18.95 -1.03
N LEU A 13 10.03 -20.27 -1.23
CA LEU A 13 10.09 -21.25 -0.14
C LEU A 13 11.34 -21.09 0.76
N SER A 14 12.42 -20.50 0.24
CA SER A 14 13.65 -20.22 1.01
C SER A 14 13.51 -19.06 2.01
N GLU A 15 12.56 -18.14 1.82
CA GLU A 15 12.31 -16.99 2.70
C GLU A 15 11.51 -17.39 3.96
N VAL A 16 10.78 -18.51 3.86
CA VAL A 16 9.91 -19.09 4.88
C VAL A 16 10.66 -19.39 6.19
N GLN A 17 11.97 -19.62 6.12
CA GLN A 17 12.77 -20.16 7.23
C GLN A 17 12.86 -19.26 8.47
N ARG A 18 12.44 -17.98 8.41
CA ARG A 18 12.45 -17.06 9.57
C ARG A 18 11.09 -16.66 10.14
N VAL A 19 9.96 -16.87 9.45
CA VAL A 19 8.70 -16.18 9.82
C VAL A 19 7.46 -17.09 9.91
N CYS A 20 7.27 -18.07 9.03
CA CYS A 20 6.06 -18.91 8.99
C CYS A 20 6.44 -20.38 8.75
N LYS A 21 5.77 -21.34 9.42
CA LYS A 21 6.06 -22.78 9.26
C LYS A 21 5.25 -23.47 8.16
N ASP A 22 4.37 -22.75 7.49
CA ASP A 22 3.30 -23.35 6.70
C ASP A 22 3.42 -23.01 5.21
N LEU A 23 3.09 -24.01 4.38
CA LEU A 23 2.95 -23.95 2.91
C LEU A 23 2.00 -22.84 2.41
N VAL A 24 1.28 -22.18 3.32
CA VAL A 24 0.36 -21.06 3.07
C VAL A 24 1.10 -19.81 2.56
N TRP A 25 2.38 -19.63 2.91
CA TRP A 25 3.17 -18.47 2.49
C TRP A 25 3.49 -18.45 0.99
N CYS A 26 3.62 -19.63 0.36
CA CYS A 26 3.97 -19.77 -1.07
C CYS A 26 2.79 -20.25 -1.91
N GLY A 27 1.56 -19.84 -1.58
CA GLY A 27 0.41 -20.12 -2.44
C GLY A 27 0.56 -19.44 -3.81
N ASP A 28 0.00 -20.03 -4.87
CA ASP A 28 0.09 -19.46 -6.23
C ASP A 28 -0.47 -18.02 -6.32
N ASP A 29 -1.40 -17.66 -5.42
CA ASP A 29 -2.04 -16.34 -5.33
C ASP A 29 -1.39 -15.41 -4.27
N SER A 30 -0.24 -15.76 -3.72
CA SER A 30 0.44 -14.96 -2.70
C SER A 30 1.43 -13.96 -3.31
N MET A 31 1.50 -12.77 -2.72
CA MET A 31 2.40 -11.69 -3.15
C MET A 31 3.05 -11.05 -1.92
N VAL A 32 4.31 -10.66 -2.06
CA VAL A 32 5.03 -9.83 -1.07
C VAL A 32 5.21 -8.43 -1.64
N GLU A 33 4.86 -7.42 -0.84
CA GLU A 33 5.07 -6.00 -1.11
C GLU A 33 5.90 -5.42 0.04
N ASP A 34 7.06 -4.85 -0.28
CA ASP A 34 7.96 -4.25 0.71
C ASP A 34 7.85 -2.73 0.75
N PHE A 35 7.82 -2.21 1.98
CA PHE A 35 7.65 -0.80 2.29
C PHE A 35 8.62 -0.39 3.38
N MET A 36 9.33 0.71 3.14
CA MET A 36 10.30 1.26 4.07
C MET A 36 9.84 2.62 4.59
N MET A 37 9.70 2.74 5.91
CA MET A 37 9.51 4.00 6.60
C MET A 37 10.84 4.49 7.17
N GLU A 38 11.46 5.48 6.53
CA GLU A 38 12.76 6.00 6.97
C GLU A 38 12.66 6.91 8.21
N GLN A 39 11.47 7.46 8.46
CA GLN A 39 11.24 8.32 9.61
C GLN A 39 10.86 7.48 10.84
N PRO A 40 11.52 7.66 12.00
CA PRO A 40 11.11 6.97 13.21
C PRO A 40 9.72 7.48 13.63
N ILE A 41 8.77 6.56 13.71
CA ILE A 41 7.38 6.85 14.10
C ILE A 41 6.96 5.98 15.29
N PRO A 42 6.08 6.48 16.17
CA PRO A 42 5.51 5.67 17.22
C PRO A 42 4.64 4.54 16.65
N PRO A 43 4.57 3.35 17.29
CA PRO A 43 3.90 2.17 16.73
C PRO A 43 2.40 2.35 16.43
N TYR A 44 1.71 3.28 17.09
CA TYR A 44 0.29 3.54 16.82
C TYR A 44 0.03 4.19 15.45
N LEU A 45 1.08 4.67 14.76
CA LEU A 45 0.99 5.15 13.39
C LEU A 45 1.31 4.07 12.35
N PHE A 46 1.70 2.87 12.80
CA PHE A 46 1.82 1.74 11.88
C PHE A 46 0.45 1.37 11.35
N ALA A 47 0.28 1.49 10.03
CA ALA A 47 -0.95 1.18 9.34
C ALA A 47 -0.63 0.53 8.00
N PHE A 48 -1.49 -0.41 7.60
CA PHE A 48 -1.45 -1.05 6.29
C PHE A 48 -2.89 -1.37 5.86
N ALA A 49 -3.11 -1.48 4.56
CA ALA A 49 -4.40 -1.87 3.98
C ALA A 49 -4.15 -2.87 2.84
N VAL A 50 -4.98 -3.91 2.76
CA VAL A 50 -4.92 -4.93 1.72
C VAL A 50 -6.33 -5.13 1.18
N GLY A 51 -6.45 -5.13 -0.14
CA GLY A 51 -7.72 -5.29 -0.85
C GLY A 51 -7.54 -4.97 -2.33
N GLU A 52 -8.65 -4.96 -3.07
CA GLU A 52 -8.66 -4.52 -4.46
C GLU A 52 -8.68 -2.98 -4.51
N LEU A 53 -7.49 -2.40 -4.35
CA LEU A 53 -7.32 -0.95 -4.26
C LEU A 53 -6.86 -0.36 -5.59
N GLY A 54 -7.58 0.67 -6.05
CA GLY A 54 -7.12 1.56 -7.12
C GLY A 54 -6.60 2.88 -6.56
N PHE A 55 -5.98 3.69 -7.43
CA PHE A 55 -5.53 5.02 -7.05
C PHE A 55 -5.78 6.06 -8.14
N ARG A 56 -5.76 7.33 -7.73
CA ARG A 56 -5.71 8.51 -8.60
C ARG A 56 -4.68 9.50 -8.05
N GLU A 57 -3.94 10.16 -8.95
CA GLU A 57 -2.98 11.20 -8.58
C GLU A 57 -3.70 12.56 -8.49
N MET A 58 -3.51 13.28 -7.39
CA MET A 58 -4.11 14.61 -7.17
C MET A 58 -3.08 15.74 -7.25
N GLY A 59 -1.79 15.41 -7.27
CA GLY A 59 -0.71 16.37 -7.39
C GLY A 59 0.67 15.72 -7.34
N PRO A 60 1.74 16.52 -7.17
CA PRO A 60 3.12 16.01 -7.25
C PRO A 60 3.46 15.02 -6.13
N ARG A 61 2.74 15.05 -5.00
CA ARG A 61 3.04 14.26 -3.81
C ARG A 61 1.81 13.67 -3.11
N THR A 62 0.62 13.86 -3.67
CA THR A 62 -0.65 13.40 -3.09
C THR A 62 -1.35 12.44 -4.05
N ARG A 63 -1.78 11.31 -3.49
CA ARG A 63 -2.57 10.28 -4.18
C ARG A 63 -3.72 9.88 -3.28
N VAL A 64 -4.87 9.62 -3.89
CA VAL A 64 -6.04 9.04 -3.22
C VAL A 64 -6.14 7.57 -3.57
N TYR A 65 -6.45 6.74 -2.58
CA TYR A 65 -6.67 5.30 -2.72
C TYR A 65 -8.11 4.98 -2.29
N ALA A 66 -8.78 4.10 -3.04
CA ALA A 66 -10.10 3.57 -2.70
C ALA A 66 -10.26 2.17 -3.31
N GLU A 67 -11.43 1.55 -3.08
CA GLU A 67 -11.83 0.35 -3.84
C GLU A 67 -11.69 0.60 -5.34
N ALA A 68 -11.29 -0.43 -6.11
CA ALA A 68 -11.04 -0.35 -7.55
C ALA A 68 -12.31 -0.17 -8.40
N VAL A 69 -13.30 0.57 -7.90
CA VAL A 69 -14.51 0.98 -8.60
C VAL A 69 -14.29 2.40 -9.15
N PRO A 70 -14.33 2.63 -10.48
CA PRO A 70 -14.04 3.93 -11.08
C PRO A 70 -14.86 5.09 -10.49
N GLU A 71 -16.16 4.88 -10.27
CA GLU A 71 -17.05 5.90 -9.72
C GLU A 71 -16.61 6.38 -8.33
N VAL A 72 -16.14 5.45 -7.48
CA VAL A 72 -15.66 5.78 -6.12
C VAL A 72 -14.35 6.53 -6.18
N LEU A 73 -13.41 6.08 -7.02
CA LEU A 73 -12.12 6.74 -7.21
C LEU A 73 -12.26 8.15 -7.77
N ASP A 74 -13.13 8.33 -8.75
CA ASP A 74 -13.33 9.62 -9.41
C ASP A 74 -14.07 10.59 -8.47
N THR A 75 -15.04 10.11 -7.69
CA THR A 75 -15.69 10.91 -6.64
C THR A 75 -14.70 11.32 -5.55
N ALA A 76 -13.87 10.38 -5.07
CA ALA A 76 -12.85 10.68 -4.07
C ALA A 76 -11.78 11.65 -4.60
N ALA A 77 -11.39 11.52 -5.87
CA ALA A 77 -10.49 12.46 -6.54
C ALA A 77 -11.04 13.88 -6.54
N ILE A 78 -12.31 14.04 -6.91
CA ILE A 78 -12.99 15.35 -6.93
C ILE A 78 -13.05 15.94 -5.52
N GLU A 79 -13.48 15.17 -4.53
CA GLU A 79 -13.61 15.63 -3.15
C GLU A 79 -12.28 16.13 -2.55
N PHE A 80 -11.17 15.46 -2.89
CA PHE A 80 -9.85 15.77 -2.35
C PHE A 80 -8.94 16.59 -3.28
N THR A 81 -9.48 17.16 -4.37
CA THR A 81 -8.67 17.90 -5.36
C THR A 81 -7.88 19.07 -4.73
N SER A 82 -8.43 19.77 -3.74
CA SER A 82 -7.77 20.90 -3.09
C SER A 82 -6.72 20.52 -2.03
N THR A 83 -6.46 19.22 -1.81
CA THR A 83 -5.56 18.77 -0.74
C THR A 83 -4.14 19.31 -0.87
N GLU A 84 -3.63 19.45 -2.10
CA GLU A 84 -2.27 19.98 -2.31
C GLU A 84 -2.15 21.46 -1.96
N GLU A 85 -3.22 22.24 -2.04
CA GLU A 85 -3.21 23.66 -1.63
C GLU A 85 -3.15 23.81 -0.10
N MET A 86 -3.51 22.75 0.65
CA MET A 86 -3.50 22.75 2.10
C MET A 86 -2.13 22.39 2.71
N ILE A 87 -1.18 21.87 1.91
CA ILE A 87 0.12 21.33 2.35
C ILE A 87 1.27 22.25 1.95
#